data_AF-A0A1S1L8A5-F1
#
_entry.id   AF-A0A1S1L8A5-F1
#
_cell.length_a   1.000
_cell.length_b   1.000
_cell.length_c   1.000
_cell.angle_alpha   90.00
_cell.angle_beta   90.00
_cell.angle_gamma   90.00
#
_symmetry.space_group_name_H-M   'P 1'
#
loop_
_entity.id
_entity.type
_entity.pdbx_description
1 polymer ?
#
loop_
_entity_poly.entity_id
_entity_poly.type
_entity_poly.pdbx_seq_one_letter_code
_entity_poly.pdbx_strand_id
1 'polypeptide(L)'
;MVVVYDTGRQVLDDGAKIRDFCGYWEILKSHQGELSQAGVDFSGLPMDRSAADFDSAYYKEADINLKVIRESGDHLQDAVVGGTEQVGLIGETERLSQYLKGNAADAAWEKYKTNTEQLQTNLQKLKDAQEAIKGVDDNLYFGLNKKQDEYTAAITLMIEGTIQNNPADFANRLSTGAAAIIADNKGLEDSEKHLYAWHGSPGVNWPARQVKDDLRTSVIGAFATAIAAFNDANASMDQFVTDNYTILREALNIGENGPEDSSFKKVTMEQLQDVFNQGNFASLPPEQQQRILDQLNAMMEHASINTPQRQAAFLATCAIESGELTMWYEGAYPGGPDADWFNAHYGPQTAKGQELGNTEPGDGARFMGRGPIQVTGRSNYQHFTDWYNQSYNPNPPMDFTQTPELLQQPEYGFAAAEWYWTTHRINAAADSGGIDAVTDIVNYYDGNRDKKRDVYQRALSVLGG
;
A
#
# COMPACT_ATOMS: atom_id res chain seq x y z
N MET A 1 6.03 28.54 -13.06
CA MET A 1 6.16 27.07 -13.08
C MET A 1 6.17 26.65 -11.64
N VAL A 2 5.05 26.11 -11.13
CA VAL A 2 4.98 25.60 -9.75
C VAL A 2 5.89 24.38 -9.70
N VAL A 3 6.85 24.34 -8.80
CA VAL A 3 7.69 23.16 -8.62
C VAL A 3 6.79 22.06 -8.07
N VAL A 4 6.66 20.96 -8.82
CA VAL A 4 5.89 19.79 -8.39
C VAL A 4 6.89 18.81 -7.81
N TYR A 5 6.73 18.50 -6.53
CA TYR A 5 7.53 17.51 -5.83
C TYR A 5 6.82 16.16 -5.82
N ASP A 6 7.59 15.09 -6.02
CA ASP A 6 7.10 13.72 -6.10
C ASP A 6 7.14 13.03 -4.73
N THR A 7 8.06 13.43 -3.84
CA THR A 7 8.22 12.80 -2.53
C THR A 7 8.39 13.84 -1.42
N GLY A 8 8.00 13.46 -0.20
CA GLY A 8 8.23 14.28 0.98
C GLY A 8 9.71 14.57 1.21
N ARG A 9 10.58 13.62 0.86
CA ARG A 9 12.03 13.83 0.85
C ARG A 9 12.45 15.04 0.03
N GLN A 10 11.93 15.22 -1.17
CA GLN A 10 12.31 16.35 -2.03
C GLN A 10 11.85 17.69 -1.45
N VAL A 11 10.65 17.74 -0.86
CA VAL A 11 10.14 18.93 -0.18
C VAL A 11 11.03 19.30 1.00
N LEU A 12 11.39 18.31 1.84
CA LEU A 12 12.24 18.53 3.00
C LEU A 12 13.70 18.83 2.62
N ASP A 13 14.19 18.37 1.47
CA ASP A 13 15.56 18.61 1.03
C ASP A 13 15.74 20.01 0.40
N ASP A 14 14.68 20.63 -0.12
CA ASP A 14 14.75 21.98 -0.70
C ASP A 14 15.21 22.97 0.37
N GLY A 15 16.34 23.65 0.17
CA GLY A 15 16.88 24.64 1.12
C GLY A 15 17.20 24.12 2.55
N ALA A 16 17.29 22.81 2.78
CA ALA A 16 17.43 22.23 4.12
C ALA A 16 18.70 22.68 4.87
N LYS A 17 18.54 23.21 6.09
CA LYS A 17 19.65 23.59 6.99
C LYS A 17 19.96 22.58 8.10
N ILE A 18 19.27 21.44 8.17
CA ILE A 18 19.44 20.46 9.26
C ILE A 18 20.90 19.98 9.42
N ARG A 19 21.63 19.85 8.31
CA ARG A 19 23.05 19.47 8.31
C ARG A 19 23.94 20.50 9.03
N ASP A 20 23.61 21.78 8.93
CA ASP A 20 24.34 22.84 9.63
C ASP A 20 24.15 22.66 11.14
N PHE A 21 22.91 22.51 11.60
CA PHE A 21 22.62 22.23 13.02
C PHE A 21 23.40 21.00 13.53
N CYS A 22 23.35 19.90 12.80
CA CYS A 22 24.07 18.67 13.13
C CYS A 22 25.58 18.90 13.29
N GLY A 23 26.19 19.71 12.42
CA GLY A 23 27.60 20.07 12.53
C GLY A 23 27.92 20.85 13.81
N TYR A 24 27.11 21.85 14.16
CA TYR A 24 27.31 22.62 15.39
C TYR A 24 27.03 21.78 16.64
N TRP A 25 26.06 20.86 16.60
CA TRP A 25 25.76 19.95 17.69
C TRP A 25 26.93 19.03 18.02
N GLU A 26 27.58 18.43 17.02
CA GLU A 26 28.75 17.58 17.23
C GLU A 26 29.94 18.37 17.79
N ILE A 27 30.14 19.62 17.36
CA ILE A 27 31.15 20.50 17.94
C ILE A 27 30.86 20.74 19.43
N LEU A 28 29.62 21.08 19.79
CA LEU A 28 29.24 21.26 21.20
C LEU A 28 29.47 20.00 22.02
N LYS A 29 29.06 18.83 21.51
CA LYS A 29 29.25 17.53 22.18
C LYS A 29 30.73 17.20 22.40
N SER A 30 31.58 17.43 21.41
CA SER A 30 33.02 17.18 21.57
C SER A 30 33.68 18.02 22.68
N HIS A 31 33.12 19.20 23.00
CA HIS A 31 33.61 20.08 24.08
C HIS A 31 32.83 19.90 25.40
N GLN A 32 31.85 18.99 25.47
CA GLN A 32 31.01 18.79 26.66
C GLN A 32 31.84 18.50 27.91
N GLY A 33 32.89 17.69 27.80
CA GLY A 33 33.71 17.26 28.93
C GLY A 33 34.42 18.42 29.61
N GLU A 34 35.12 19.25 28.84
CA GLU A 34 35.84 20.42 29.37
C GLU A 34 34.89 21.52 29.85
N LEU A 35 33.77 21.74 29.15
CA LEU A 35 32.75 22.70 29.57
C LEU A 35 32.05 22.27 30.88
N SER A 36 31.80 20.97 31.07
CA SER A 36 31.26 20.43 32.32
C SER A 36 32.25 20.58 33.47
N GLN A 37 33.55 20.37 33.24
CA GLN A 37 34.59 20.63 34.24
C GLN A 37 34.67 22.13 34.60
N ALA A 38 34.44 23.02 33.63
CA ALA A 38 34.27 24.45 33.84
C ALA A 38 32.92 24.82 34.52
N GLY A 39 32.07 23.84 34.82
CA GLY A 39 30.79 24.03 35.49
C GLY A 39 29.71 24.69 34.63
N VAL A 40 29.81 24.59 33.30
CA VAL A 40 28.72 24.92 32.37
C VAL A 40 27.60 23.89 32.53
N ASP A 41 26.37 24.37 32.63
CA ASP A 41 25.19 23.54 32.83
C ASP A 41 24.55 23.16 31.49
N PHE A 42 24.43 21.84 31.25
CA PHE A 42 23.83 21.25 30.05
C PHE A 42 22.45 20.64 30.33
N SER A 43 21.90 20.77 31.53
CA SER A 43 20.64 20.11 31.93
C SER A 43 19.43 20.46 31.04
N GLY A 44 19.47 21.61 30.35
CA GLY A 44 18.46 22.02 29.38
C GLY A 44 18.62 21.42 27.98
N LEU A 45 19.62 20.56 27.75
CA LEU A 45 19.91 19.96 26.44
C LEU A 45 19.87 18.42 26.51
N PRO A 46 19.34 17.75 25.47
CA PRO A 46 19.31 16.28 25.38
C PRO A 46 20.68 15.75 24.94
N MET A 47 21.68 15.83 25.81
CA MET A 47 23.08 15.48 25.48
C MET A 47 23.29 14.00 25.12
N ASP A 48 22.34 13.13 25.48
CA ASP A 48 22.27 11.74 25.09
C ASP A 48 22.01 11.55 23.58
N ARG A 49 21.34 12.50 22.92
CA ARG A 49 21.07 12.45 21.48
C ARG A 49 22.30 12.77 20.62
N SER A 50 22.48 12.00 19.56
CA SER A 50 23.45 12.23 18.48
C SER A 50 22.93 13.21 17.43
N ALA A 51 23.79 13.75 16.57
CA ALA A 51 23.33 14.51 15.41
C ALA A 51 22.42 13.69 14.48
N ALA A 52 22.68 12.39 14.35
CA ALA A 52 21.85 11.49 13.55
C ALA A 52 20.40 11.40 14.07
N ASP A 53 20.18 11.54 15.38
CA ASP A 53 18.83 11.54 15.96
C ASP A 53 18.05 12.80 15.60
N PHE A 54 18.72 13.92 15.34
CA PHE A 54 18.07 15.15 14.87
C PHE A 54 17.80 15.10 13.37
N ASP A 55 18.76 14.59 12.58
CA ASP A 55 18.59 14.38 11.14
C ASP A 55 17.44 13.40 10.86
N SER A 56 17.39 12.27 11.58
CA SER A 56 16.30 11.30 11.45
C SER A 56 14.95 11.88 11.87
N ALA A 57 14.90 12.73 12.89
CA ALA A 57 13.64 13.36 13.32
C ALA A 57 13.13 14.39 12.29
N TYR A 58 14.03 15.10 11.62
CA TYR A 58 13.68 16.00 10.52
C TYR A 58 13.07 15.23 9.34
N TYR A 59 13.68 14.10 8.96
CA TYR A 59 13.25 13.29 7.82
C TYR A 59 12.21 12.21 8.12
N LYS A 60 11.55 12.24 9.28
CA LYS A 60 10.57 11.23 9.68
C LYS A 60 9.46 11.00 8.64
N GLU A 61 9.04 12.04 7.92
CA GLU A 61 7.99 11.97 6.89
C GLU A 61 8.54 11.93 5.44
N ALA A 62 9.84 11.65 5.26
CA ALA A 62 10.47 11.66 3.94
C ALA A 62 9.88 10.60 2.97
N ASP A 63 9.36 9.50 3.52
CA ASP A 63 8.81 8.38 2.75
C ASP A 63 7.39 8.64 2.21
N ILE A 64 6.78 9.79 2.53
CA ILE A 64 5.47 10.17 1.96
C ILE A 64 5.62 10.33 0.43
N ASN A 65 4.89 9.51 -0.32
CA ASN A 65 4.89 9.53 -1.77
C ASN A 65 3.74 10.37 -2.31
N LEU A 66 3.99 11.68 -2.44
CA LEU A 66 3.01 12.66 -2.94
C LEU A 66 2.55 12.33 -4.37
N LYS A 67 3.47 11.83 -5.20
CA LYS A 67 3.15 11.42 -6.57
C LYS A 67 2.07 10.33 -6.61
N VAL A 68 2.21 9.28 -5.80
CA VAL A 68 1.22 8.18 -5.76
C VAL A 68 -0.14 8.66 -5.28
N ILE A 69 -0.18 9.56 -4.29
CA ILE A 69 -1.44 10.15 -3.80
C ILE A 69 -2.11 10.94 -4.92
N ARG A 70 -1.35 11.77 -5.64
CA ARG A 70 -1.83 12.56 -6.76
C ARG A 70 -2.32 11.71 -7.94
N GLU A 71 -1.54 10.72 -8.35
CA GLU A 71 -1.92 9.76 -9.39
C GLU A 71 -3.19 8.99 -9.01
N SER A 72 -3.34 8.61 -7.74
CA SER A 72 -4.57 7.99 -7.24
C SER A 72 -5.78 8.93 -7.33
N GLY A 73 -5.58 10.21 -7.00
CA GLY A 73 -6.59 11.26 -7.18
C GLY A 73 -7.00 11.44 -8.65
N ASP A 74 -6.03 11.43 -9.57
CA ASP A 74 -6.28 11.52 -11.02
C ASP A 74 -7.04 10.28 -11.54
N HIS A 75 -6.68 9.07 -11.08
CA HIS A 75 -7.42 7.85 -11.44
C HIS A 75 -8.87 7.87 -10.95
N LEU A 76 -9.12 8.39 -9.74
CA LEU A 76 -10.48 8.56 -9.25
C LEU A 76 -11.24 9.62 -10.04
N GLN A 77 -10.57 10.70 -10.45
CA GLN A 77 -11.16 11.71 -11.32
C GLN A 77 -11.60 11.10 -12.67
N ASP A 78 -10.77 10.25 -13.29
CA ASP A 78 -11.12 9.53 -14.51
C ASP A 78 -12.35 8.63 -14.30
N ALA A 79 -12.41 7.92 -13.17
CA ALA A 79 -13.55 7.10 -12.80
C ALA A 79 -14.84 7.93 -12.56
N VAL A 80 -14.72 9.13 -11.96
CA VAL A 80 -15.84 10.08 -11.79
C VAL A 80 -16.36 10.54 -13.15
N VAL A 81 -15.46 10.84 -14.10
CA VAL A 81 -15.84 11.22 -15.47
C VAL A 81 -16.63 10.09 -16.13
N GLY A 82 -16.08 8.87 -16.13
CA GLY A 82 -16.75 7.70 -16.72
C GLY A 82 -18.10 7.38 -16.07
N GLY A 83 -18.21 7.46 -14.74
CA GLY A 83 -19.47 7.26 -14.03
C GLY A 83 -20.51 8.35 -14.34
N THR A 84 -20.07 9.60 -14.54
CA THR A 84 -20.96 10.70 -14.94
C THR A 84 -21.50 10.49 -16.36
N GLU A 85 -20.67 10.04 -17.30
CA GLU A 85 -21.10 9.67 -18.66
C GLU A 85 -22.12 8.53 -18.64
N GLN A 86 -21.91 7.51 -17.79
CA GLN A 86 -22.84 6.40 -17.63
C GLN A 86 -24.21 6.86 -17.10
N VAL A 87 -24.25 7.77 -16.12
CA VAL A 87 -25.50 8.40 -15.65
C VAL A 87 -26.20 9.18 -16.79
N GLY A 88 -25.43 9.83 -17.67
CA GLY A 88 -25.96 10.49 -18.86
C GLY A 88 -26.67 9.53 -19.82
N LEU A 89 -26.04 8.40 -20.15
CA LEU A 89 -26.62 7.35 -21.00
C LEU A 89 -27.87 6.71 -20.38
N ILE A 90 -27.90 6.61 -19.04
CA ILE A 90 -29.10 6.18 -18.31
C ILE A 90 -30.25 7.15 -18.56
N GLY A 91 -30.00 8.45 -18.44
CA GLY A 91 -30.98 9.50 -18.75
C GLY A 91 -31.54 9.41 -20.18
N GLU A 92 -30.75 8.96 -21.15
CA GLU A 92 -31.24 8.70 -22.51
C GLU A 92 -32.14 7.47 -22.60
N THR A 93 -31.79 6.40 -21.89
CA THR A 93 -32.62 5.19 -21.78
C THR A 93 -33.96 5.49 -21.11
N GLU A 94 -33.99 6.40 -20.13
CA GLU A 94 -35.23 6.85 -19.51
C GLU A 94 -36.18 7.55 -20.49
N ARG A 95 -35.63 8.28 -21.46
CA ARG A 95 -36.44 8.90 -22.52
C ARG A 95 -37.01 7.85 -23.46
N LEU A 96 -36.26 6.78 -23.73
CA LEU A 96 -36.69 5.68 -24.60
C LEU A 96 -37.78 4.81 -23.96
N SER A 97 -37.81 4.69 -22.62
CA SER A 97 -38.82 3.87 -21.91
C SER A 97 -40.25 4.36 -22.14
N GLN A 98 -40.45 5.65 -22.47
CA GLN A 98 -41.76 6.21 -22.83
C GLN A 98 -42.37 5.59 -24.09
N TYR A 99 -41.54 4.96 -24.93
CA TYR A 99 -41.92 4.35 -26.20
C TYR A 99 -42.02 2.82 -26.14
N LEU A 100 -41.59 2.19 -25.04
CA LEU A 100 -41.64 0.74 -24.82
C LEU A 100 -42.72 0.41 -23.78
N LYS A 101 -43.74 -0.37 -24.14
CA LYS A 101 -44.90 -0.66 -23.25
C LYS A 101 -45.14 -2.16 -23.04
N GLY A 102 -45.48 -2.54 -21.80
CA GLY A 102 -45.95 -3.87 -21.42
C GLY A 102 -45.34 -4.36 -20.10
N ASN A 103 -45.97 -5.34 -19.44
CA ASN A 103 -45.59 -5.80 -18.09
C ASN A 103 -44.12 -6.21 -17.92
N ALA A 104 -43.50 -6.80 -18.96
CA ALA A 104 -42.08 -7.15 -18.95
C ALA A 104 -41.16 -5.93 -19.07
N ALA A 105 -41.59 -4.91 -19.83
CA ALA A 105 -40.88 -3.63 -19.93
C ALA A 105 -40.98 -2.86 -18.60
N ASP A 106 -42.15 -2.89 -17.94
CA ASP A 106 -42.35 -2.23 -16.64
C ASP A 106 -41.48 -2.87 -15.54
N ALA A 107 -41.39 -4.20 -15.49
CA ALA A 107 -40.54 -4.90 -14.52
C ALA A 107 -39.04 -4.68 -14.78
N ALA A 108 -38.61 -4.67 -16.05
CA ALA A 108 -37.23 -4.33 -16.42
C ALA A 108 -36.90 -2.88 -16.06
N TRP A 109 -37.87 -1.98 -16.22
CA TRP A 109 -37.76 -0.56 -15.91
C TRP A 109 -37.61 -0.27 -14.41
N GLU A 110 -38.34 -0.96 -13.54
CA GLU A 110 -38.17 -0.81 -12.09
C GLU A 110 -36.79 -1.32 -11.62
N LYS A 111 -36.32 -2.47 -12.14
CA LYS A 111 -34.96 -2.96 -11.86
C LYS A 111 -33.89 -1.96 -12.35
N TYR A 112 -34.15 -1.32 -13.49
CA TYR A 112 -33.28 -0.30 -14.05
C TYR A 112 -33.19 0.95 -13.16
N LYS A 113 -34.31 1.46 -12.65
CA LYS A 113 -34.34 2.60 -11.72
C LYS A 113 -33.55 2.35 -10.43
N THR A 114 -33.75 1.19 -9.80
CA THR A 114 -32.99 0.84 -8.58
C THR A 114 -31.49 0.82 -8.85
N ASN A 115 -31.07 0.30 -10.00
CA ASN A 115 -29.66 0.34 -10.41
C ASN A 115 -29.17 1.78 -10.66
N THR A 116 -30.01 2.66 -11.23
CA THR A 116 -29.70 4.08 -11.43
C THR A 116 -29.47 4.81 -10.11
N GLU A 117 -30.34 4.65 -9.13
CA GLU A 117 -30.21 5.28 -7.81
C GLU A 117 -28.93 4.82 -7.09
N GLN A 118 -28.62 3.52 -7.18
CA GLN A 118 -27.38 2.96 -6.63
C GLN A 118 -26.14 3.52 -7.34
N LEU A 119 -26.17 3.63 -8.68
CA LEU A 119 -25.09 4.21 -9.48
C LEU A 119 -24.85 5.68 -9.15
N GLN A 120 -25.91 6.47 -8.99
CA GLN A 120 -25.81 7.87 -8.58
C GLN A 120 -25.21 8.01 -7.18
N THR A 121 -25.62 7.15 -6.24
CA THR A 121 -25.05 7.10 -4.88
C THR A 121 -23.56 6.75 -4.92
N ASN A 122 -23.18 5.74 -5.71
CA ASN A 122 -21.78 5.32 -5.85
C ASN A 122 -20.93 6.41 -6.52
N LEU A 123 -21.47 7.12 -7.52
CA LEU A 123 -20.81 8.25 -8.15
C LEU A 123 -20.58 9.41 -7.18
N GLN A 124 -21.52 9.69 -6.29
CA GLN A 124 -21.33 10.72 -5.27
C GLN A 124 -20.21 10.34 -4.30
N LYS A 125 -20.20 9.10 -3.80
CA LYS A 125 -19.10 8.59 -2.94
C LYS A 125 -17.73 8.71 -3.62
N LEU A 126 -17.68 8.44 -4.92
CA LEU A 126 -16.46 8.53 -5.71
C LEU A 126 -15.97 9.99 -5.86
N LYS A 127 -16.88 10.95 -6.01
CA LYS A 127 -16.55 12.39 -6.01
C LYS A 127 -16.02 12.83 -4.65
N ASP A 128 -16.69 12.44 -3.58
CA ASP A 128 -16.28 12.78 -2.21
C ASP A 128 -14.87 12.22 -1.91
N ALA A 129 -14.61 10.97 -2.32
CA ALA A 129 -13.29 10.35 -2.22
C ALA A 129 -12.21 11.07 -3.04
N GLN A 130 -12.53 11.48 -4.27
CA GLN A 130 -11.61 12.18 -5.16
C GLN A 130 -11.24 13.57 -4.60
N GLU A 131 -12.21 14.34 -4.13
CA GLU A 131 -11.98 15.65 -3.51
C GLU A 131 -11.12 15.53 -2.25
N ALA A 132 -11.39 14.52 -1.41
CA ALA A 132 -10.61 14.27 -0.21
C ALA A 132 -9.15 13.89 -0.49
N ILE A 133 -8.90 12.99 -1.46
CA ILE A 133 -7.54 12.60 -1.83
C ILE A 133 -6.74 13.78 -2.36
N LYS A 134 -7.37 14.63 -3.18
CA LYS A 134 -6.73 15.85 -3.66
C LYS A 134 -6.40 16.81 -2.51
N GLY A 135 -7.34 17.01 -1.59
CA GLY A 135 -7.13 17.83 -0.40
C GLY A 135 -5.98 17.31 0.48
N VAL A 136 -5.83 15.99 0.60
CA VAL A 136 -4.74 15.36 1.36
C VAL A 136 -3.38 15.58 0.72
N ASP A 137 -3.24 15.49 -0.61
CA ASP A 137 -1.97 15.83 -1.31
C ASP A 137 -1.56 17.28 -1.03
N ASP A 138 -2.48 18.23 -1.24
CA ASP A 138 -2.23 19.67 -1.04
C ASP A 138 -1.85 19.98 0.42
N ASN A 139 -2.55 19.36 1.37
CA ASN A 139 -2.31 19.52 2.78
C ASN A 139 -0.94 18.95 3.18
N LEU A 140 -0.64 17.70 2.83
CA LEU A 140 0.63 17.06 3.19
C LEU A 140 1.82 17.83 2.61
N TYR A 141 1.69 18.30 1.37
CA TYR A 141 2.67 19.21 0.77
C TYR A 141 2.88 20.49 1.59
N PHE A 142 1.79 21.15 2.00
CA PHE A 142 1.86 22.35 2.83
C PHE A 142 2.50 22.09 4.20
N GLY A 143 2.13 20.99 4.87
CA GLY A 143 2.68 20.60 6.17
C GLY A 143 4.19 20.35 6.13
N LEU A 144 4.66 19.66 5.09
CA LEU A 144 6.09 19.40 4.87
C LEU A 144 6.89 20.69 4.64
N ASN A 145 6.39 21.61 3.80
CA ASN A 145 7.02 22.92 3.60
C ASN A 145 7.07 23.72 4.91
N LYS A 146 5.96 23.75 5.65
CA LYS A 146 5.89 24.47 6.93
C LYS A 146 6.92 23.93 7.93
N LYS A 147 7.05 22.60 8.04
CA LYS A 147 8.07 21.96 8.89
C LYS A 147 9.49 22.38 8.47
N GLN A 148 9.78 22.34 7.18
CA GLN A 148 11.07 22.73 6.60
C GLN A 148 11.38 24.22 6.86
N ASP A 149 10.40 25.11 6.71
CA ASP A 149 10.52 26.53 7.03
C ASP A 149 10.79 26.78 8.52
N GLU A 150 10.08 26.09 9.42
CA GLU A 150 10.25 26.23 10.87
C GLU A 150 11.63 25.77 11.33
N TYR A 151 12.13 24.64 10.82
CA TYR A 151 13.51 24.19 11.07
C TYR A 151 14.52 25.20 10.53
N THR A 152 14.34 25.66 9.29
CA THR A 152 15.25 26.61 8.64
C THR A 152 15.31 27.92 9.41
N ALA A 153 14.17 28.45 9.85
CA ALA A 153 14.09 29.67 10.66
C ALA A 153 14.79 29.50 12.02
N ALA A 154 14.52 28.39 12.72
CA ALA A 154 15.13 28.10 14.01
C ALA A 154 16.66 27.97 13.91
N ILE A 155 17.16 27.26 12.89
CA ILE A 155 18.60 27.07 12.65
C ILE A 155 19.26 28.38 12.25
N THR A 156 18.62 29.15 11.37
CA THR A 156 19.11 30.47 10.95
C THR A 156 19.21 31.41 12.15
N LEU A 157 18.18 31.47 13.00
CA LEU A 157 18.21 32.28 14.21
C LEU A 157 19.28 31.80 15.22
N MET A 158 19.45 30.49 15.36
CA MET A 158 20.48 29.91 16.22
C MET A 158 21.89 30.32 15.74
N ILE A 159 22.20 30.05 14.47
CA ILE A 159 23.55 30.22 13.92
C ILE A 159 23.85 31.68 13.60
N GLU A 160 22.99 32.34 12.82
CA GLU A 160 23.23 33.68 12.29
C GLU A 160 22.74 34.77 13.26
N GLY A 161 21.74 34.47 14.08
CA GLY A 161 21.21 35.42 15.06
C GLY A 161 21.97 35.41 16.38
N THR A 162 22.16 34.23 16.98
CA THR A 162 22.64 34.11 18.37
C THR A 162 24.10 33.69 18.47
N ILE A 163 24.50 32.61 17.80
CA ILE A 163 25.88 32.07 17.90
C ILE A 163 26.86 32.98 17.15
N GLN A 164 26.53 33.38 15.92
CA GLN A 164 27.32 34.26 15.05
C GLN A 164 28.79 33.82 14.88
N ASN A 165 29.03 32.52 14.84
CA ASN A 165 30.34 31.93 14.60
C ASN A 165 30.22 30.95 13.44
N ASN A 166 31.22 30.88 12.55
CA ASN A 166 31.38 29.70 11.70
C ASN A 166 31.81 28.49 12.56
N PRO A 167 31.81 27.25 12.03
CA PRO A 167 32.13 26.07 12.83
C PRO A 167 33.51 26.11 13.52
N ALA A 168 34.53 26.67 12.86
CA ALA A 168 35.88 26.76 13.44
C ALA A 168 35.94 27.79 14.59
N ASP A 169 35.33 28.95 14.38
CA ASP A 169 35.21 29.98 15.41
C ASP A 169 34.35 29.51 16.59
N PHE A 170 33.32 28.71 16.32
CA PHE A 170 32.47 28.12 17.35
C PHE A 170 33.26 27.15 18.24
N ALA A 171 34.04 26.23 17.65
CA ALA A 171 34.92 25.35 18.40
C ALA A 171 35.95 26.13 19.25
N ASN A 172 36.57 27.16 18.65
CA ASN A 172 37.52 28.02 19.36
C ASN A 172 36.87 28.77 20.53
N ARG A 173 35.63 29.24 20.36
CA ARG A 173 34.85 29.87 21.43
C ARG A 173 34.60 28.92 22.59
N LEU A 174 34.20 27.68 22.33
CA LEU A 174 33.96 26.68 23.38
C LEU A 174 35.24 26.37 24.17
N SER A 175 36.35 26.12 23.46
CA SER A 175 37.63 25.79 24.08
C SER A 175 38.20 26.95 24.91
N THR A 176 38.23 28.16 24.34
CA THR A 176 38.69 29.35 25.05
C THR A 176 37.77 29.72 26.22
N GLY A 177 36.47 29.47 26.08
CA GLY A 177 35.49 29.67 27.14
C GLY A 177 35.71 28.74 28.34
N ALA A 178 35.90 27.44 28.10
CA ALA A 178 36.23 26.47 29.15
C ALA A 178 37.53 26.85 29.87
N ALA A 179 38.59 27.17 29.11
CA ALA A 179 39.88 27.57 29.66
C ALA A 179 39.78 28.86 30.51
N ALA A 180 39.05 29.87 30.03
CA ALA A 180 38.87 31.13 30.76
C ALA A 180 38.11 30.95 32.08
N ILE A 181 37.11 30.06 32.11
CA ILE A 181 36.36 29.76 33.33
C ILE A 181 37.22 28.99 34.33
N ILE A 182 37.92 27.93 33.90
CA ILE A 182 38.76 27.10 34.79
C ILE A 182 39.88 27.92 35.41
N ALA A 183 40.45 28.86 34.65
CA ALA A 183 41.50 29.72 35.15
C ALA A 183 41.00 30.74 36.20
N ASP A 184 39.69 31.00 36.33
CA ASP A 184 39.11 31.96 37.28
C ASP A 184 39.81 33.34 37.27
N ASN A 185 40.18 33.82 36.08
CA ASN A 185 41.02 35.00 35.85
C ASN A 185 42.46 34.96 36.44
N LYS A 186 42.93 33.81 36.91
CA LYS A 186 44.28 33.59 37.46
C LYS A 186 45.19 32.95 36.41
N GLY A 187 45.65 33.74 35.44
CA GLY A 187 46.66 33.32 34.47
C GLY A 187 48.07 33.20 35.07
N LEU A 188 49.05 32.80 34.24
CA LEU A 188 50.49 32.76 34.58
C LEU A 188 51.00 34.16 35.00
N GLU A 189 51.97 34.19 35.93
CA GLU A 189 52.63 35.44 36.37
C GLU A 189 53.08 36.26 35.15
N ASP A 190 52.71 37.55 35.16
CA ASP A 190 52.91 38.57 34.12
C ASP A 190 52.04 38.51 32.85
N SER A 191 51.03 37.64 32.80
CA SER A 191 49.91 37.81 31.86
C SER A 191 48.56 37.53 32.54
N GLU A 192 47.87 38.57 32.99
CA GLU A 192 46.40 38.53 32.98
C GLU A 192 45.99 38.18 31.55
N LYS A 193 45.26 37.09 31.30
CA LYS A 193 44.30 36.85 30.18
C LYS A 193 44.35 35.41 29.64
N HIS A 194 43.28 34.65 29.88
CA HIS A 194 42.80 33.71 28.85
C HIS A 194 41.79 34.48 28.00
N LEU A 195 42.11 34.69 26.72
CA LEU A 195 41.25 35.46 25.81
C LEU A 195 40.03 34.64 25.42
N TYR A 196 38.83 35.16 25.64
CA TYR A 196 37.58 34.53 25.24
C TYR A 196 37.17 34.96 23.83
N ALA A 197 37.02 34.00 22.91
CA ALA A 197 36.78 34.24 21.48
C ALA A 197 35.28 34.22 21.10
N TRP A 198 34.47 35.10 21.69
CA TRP A 198 33.00 35.05 21.58
C TRP A 198 32.40 35.33 20.19
N HIS A 199 33.10 36.04 19.30
CA HIS A 199 32.71 36.30 17.91
C HIS A 199 33.86 35.97 16.92
N GLY A 200 34.53 34.84 17.14
CA GLY A 200 35.76 34.50 16.41
C GLY A 200 37.00 35.19 16.97
N SER A 201 38.00 35.48 16.13
CA SER A 201 39.31 36.00 16.54
C SER A 201 39.52 37.49 16.20
N PRO A 202 40.27 38.27 17.02
CA PRO A 202 40.96 37.87 18.26
C PRO A 202 40.08 38.00 19.52
N GLY A 203 40.27 37.08 20.48
CA GLY A 203 39.49 37.04 21.73
C GLY A 203 39.73 38.23 22.67
N VAL A 204 38.86 38.38 23.67
CA VAL A 204 38.82 39.51 24.60
C VAL A 204 38.87 39.05 26.06
N ASN A 205 39.35 39.92 26.95
CA ASN A 205 39.43 39.60 28.39
C ASN A 205 38.06 39.75 29.05
N TRP A 206 37.39 38.64 29.33
CA TRP A 206 36.11 38.61 30.02
C TRP A 206 36.27 37.90 31.37
N PRO A 207 35.67 38.41 32.46
CA PRO A 207 35.62 37.67 33.72
C PRO A 207 34.96 36.31 33.53
N ALA A 208 35.46 35.28 34.21
CA ALA A 208 34.90 33.91 34.18
C ALA A 208 33.38 33.85 34.32
N ARG A 209 32.78 34.70 35.17
CA ARG A 209 31.32 34.83 35.31
C ARG A 209 30.64 35.28 34.01
N GLN A 210 31.17 36.29 33.32
CA GLN A 210 30.60 36.78 32.06
C GLN A 210 30.76 35.76 30.93
N VAL A 211 31.89 35.04 30.88
CA VAL A 211 32.08 33.93 29.94
C VAL A 211 31.04 32.84 30.18
N LYS A 212 30.79 32.48 31.44
CA LYS A 212 29.77 31.50 31.82
C LYS A 212 28.35 31.97 31.48
N ASP A 213 28.02 33.23 31.76
CA ASP A 213 26.72 33.82 31.43
C ASP A 213 26.46 33.85 29.92
N ASP A 214 27.50 34.13 29.12
CA ASP A 214 27.44 34.08 27.67
C ASP A 214 27.25 32.66 27.15
N LEU A 215 28.13 31.71 27.51
CA LEU A 215 27.98 30.30 27.09
C LEU A 215 26.60 29.74 27.46
N ARG A 216 26.07 30.08 28.65
CA ARG A 216 24.72 29.68 29.06
C ARG A 216 23.65 30.27 28.13
N THR A 217 23.76 31.53 27.74
CA THR A 217 22.69 32.26 27.04
C THR A 217 22.78 32.08 25.53
N SER A 218 23.95 32.34 24.95
CA SER A 218 24.15 32.41 23.51
C SER A 218 24.60 31.10 22.87
N VAL A 219 25.02 30.10 23.67
CA VAL A 219 25.27 28.74 23.19
C VAL A 219 24.17 27.80 23.69
N ILE A 220 24.15 27.49 25.00
CA ILE A 220 23.21 26.49 25.55
C ILE A 220 21.77 26.91 25.31
N GLY A 221 21.42 28.17 25.59
CA GLY A 221 20.10 28.72 25.32
C GLY A 221 19.71 28.67 23.85
N ALA A 222 20.63 28.98 22.93
CA ALA A 222 20.37 28.97 21.49
C ALA A 222 20.02 27.56 20.98
N PHE A 223 20.78 26.54 21.40
CA PHE A 223 20.47 25.15 21.09
C PHE A 223 19.15 24.70 21.71
N ALA A 224 18.89 25.06 22.98
CA ALA A 224 17.65 24.69 23.65
C ALA A 224 16.43 25.27 22.93
N THR A 225 16.50 26.54 22.49
CA THR A 225 15.45 27.18 21.70
C THR A 225 15.25 26.51 20.34
N ALA A 226 16.33 26.19 19.62
CA ALA A 226 16.23 25.53 18.33
C ALA A 226 15.61 24.13 18.46
N ILE A 227 16.06 23.33 19.45
CA ILE A 227 15.55 21.98 19.71
C ILE A 227 14.07 22.03 20.12
N ALA A 228 13.65 23.01 20.91
CA ALA A 228 12.24 23.20 21.24
C ALA A 228 11.39 23.44 19.99
N ALA A 229 11.84 24.33 19.09
CA ALA A 229 11.17 24.59 17.82
C ALA A 229 11.10 23.34 16.92
N PHE A 230 12.15 22.52 16.89
CA PHE A 230 12.16 21.25 16.15
C PHE A 230 11.10 20.27 16.67
N ASN A 231 10.98 20.16 17.99
CA ASN A 231 9.99 19.29 18.61
C ASN A 231 8.56 19.78 18.32
N ASP A 232 8.32 21.08 18.38
CA ASP A 232 7.02 21.68 18.06
C ASP A 232 6.64 21.48 16.59
N ALA A 233 7.59 21.65 15.67
CA ALA A 233 7.41 21.40 14.23
C ALA A 233 7.10 19.93 13.95
N ASN A 234 7.82 19.00 14.59
CA ASN A 234 7.56 17.56 14.47
C ASN A 234 6.19 17.19 15.04
N ALA A 235 5.83 17.69 16.22
CA ALA A 235 4.54 17.40 16.84
C ALA A 235 3.38 17.96 16.00
N SER A 236 3.56 19.16 15.43
CA SER A 236 2.58 19.77 14.52
C SER A 236 2.41 18.92 13.26
N MET A 237 3.52 18.45 12.67
CA MET A 237 3.47 17.59 11.48
C MET A 237 2.83 16.23 11.78
N ASP A 238 3.14 15.62 12.92
CA ASP A 238 2.52 14.35 13.35
C ASP A 238 1.00 14.47 13.48
N GLN A 239 0.53 15.54 14.12
CA GLN A 239 -0.91 15.81 14.21
C GLN A 239 -1.50 16.04 12.84
N PHE A 240 -0.82 16.82 11.99
CA PHE A 240 -1.30 17.16 10.67
C PHE A 240 -1.43 15.94 9.74
N VAL A 241 -0.48 15.01 9.79
CA VAL A 241 -0.57 13.71 9.09
C VAL A 241 -1.73 12.88 9.62
N THR A 242 -1.89 12.83 10.94
CA THR A 242 -2.98 12.08 11.60
C THR A 242 -4.37 12.60 11.19
N ASP A 243 -4.54 13.92 11.18
CA ASP A 243 -5.79 14.56 10.79
C ASP A 243 -6.11 14.29 9.31
N ASN A 244 -5.13 14.43 8.42
CA ASN A 244 -5.31 14.16 6.99
C ASN A 244 -5.59 12.68 6.70
N TYR A 245 -4.96 11.77 7.44
CA TYR A 245 -5.27 10.35 7.35
C TYR A 245 -6.72 10.05 7.79
N THR A 246 -7.22 10.77 8.80
CA THR A 246 -8.61 10.64 9.27
C THR A 246 -9.59 11.12 8.21
N ILE A 247 -9.36 12.29 7.61
CA ILE A 247 -10.16 12.84 6.49
C ILE A 247 -10.21 11.84 5.33
N LEU A 248 -9.04 11.29 4.96
CA LEU A 248 -8.94 10.33 3.87
C LEU A 248 -9.79 9.09 4.14
N ARG A 249 -9.75 8.59 5.38
CA ARG A 249 -10.49 7.40 5.78
C ARG A 249 -11.99 7.62 5.81
N GLU A 250 -12.44 8.75 6.32
CA GLU A 250 -13.86 9.10 6.30
C GLU A 250 -14.38 9.20 4.87
N ALA A 251 -13.65 9.88 3.98
CA ALA A 251 -14.04 10.03 2.58
C ALA A 251 -14.03 8.72 1.79
N LEU A 252 -13.11 7.81 2.13
CA LEU A 252 -13.06 6.45 1.56
C LEU A 252 -14.00 5.47 2.28
N ASN A 253 -14.77 5.92 3.28
CA ASN A 253 -15.66 5.10 4.11
C ASN A 253 -14.93 3.90 4.76
N ILE A 254 -13.70 4.14 5.23
CA ILE A 254 -12.83 3.21 5.94
C ILE A 254 -12.96 3.48 7.45
N GLY A 255 -13.82 2.74 8.17
CA GLY A 255 -14.12 2.95 9.60
C GLY A 255 -12.88 2.88 10.52
N GLU A 256 -12.94 3.39 11.77
CA GLU A 256 -11.81 3.68 12.69
C GLU A 256 -10.73 2.58 12.88
N ASN A 257 -11.02 1.31 12.60
CA ASN A 257 -10.09 0.17 12.72
C ASN A 257 -9.30 -0.22 11.46
N GLY A 258 -9.48 0.51 10.36
CA GLY A 258 -8.91 0.24 9.04
C GLY A 258 -10.04 -0.22 8.13
N PRO A 259 -9.77 -0.74 6.92
CA PRO A 259 -10.78 -1.58 6.26
C PRO A 259 -11.25 -2.61 7.30
N GLU A 260 -12.57 -2.82 7.43
CA GLU A 260 -13.15 -3.84 8.33
C GLU A 260 -12.25 -5.07 8.31
N ASP A 261 -11.73 -5.46 9.49
CA ASP A 261 -10.80 -6.57 9.73
C ASP A 261 -10.56 -7.44 8.48
N SER A 262 -9.65 -6.97 7.63
CA SER A 262 -9.23 -7.65 6.40
C SER A 262 -8.34 -8.86 6.69
N SER A 263 -8.24 -9.29 7.96
CA SER A 263 -7.65 -10.59 8.26
C SER A 263 -8.45 -11.64 7.51
N PHE A 264 -7.76 -12.30 6.60
CA PHE A 264 -8.34 -13.37 5.80
C PHE A 264 -8.94 -14.42 6.75
N LYS A 265 -10.27 -14.48 6.80
CA LYS A 265 -10.99 -15.49 7.56
C LYS A 265 -10.97 -16.78 6.76
N LYS A 266 -10.14 -17.73 7.19
CA LYS A 266 -10.06 -19.06 6.58
C LYS A 266 -11.45 -19.71 6.58
N VAL A 267 -11.85 -20.23 5.43
CA VAL A 267 -13.03 -21.08 5.30
C VAL A 267 -12.75 -22.35 6.11
N THR A 268 -13.68 -22.74 6.99
CA THR A 268 -13.56 -23.99 7.75
C THR A 268 -14.02 -25.19 6.92
N MET A 269 -13.68 -26.41 7.34
CA MET A 269 -14.17 -27.63 6.67
C MET A 269 -15.69 -27.70 6.66
N GLU A 270 -16.33 -27.36 7.79
CA GLU A 270 -17.79 -27.32 7.94
C GLU A 270 -18.41 -26.31 6.96
N GLN A 271 -17.87 -25.09 6.92
CA GLN A 271 -18.32 -24.07 5.97
C GLN A 271 -18.16 -24.53 4.52
N LEU A 272 -17.01 -25.13 4.16
CA LEU A 272 -16.79 -25.61 2.80
C LEU A 272 -17.78 -26.71 2.41
N GLN A 273 -18.07 -27.65 3.32
CA GLN A 273 -19.05 -28.71 3.10
C GLN A 273 -20.49 -28.17 2.99
N ASP A 274 -20.83 -27.14 3.76
CA ASP A 274 -22.13 -26.47 3.67
C ASP A 274 -22.29 -25.71 2.35
N VAL A 275 -21.21 -25.10 1.85
CA VAL A 275 -21.19 -24.47 0.52
C VAL A 275 -21.29 -25.52 -0.59
N PHE A 276 -20.50 -26.60 -0.50
CA PHE A 276 -20.44 -27.71 -1.46
C PHE A 276 -21.42 -28.83 -1.08
N ASN A 277 -22.70 -28.49 -1.14
CA ASN A 277 -23.77 -29.30 -0.59
C ASN A 277 -24.26 -30.46 -1.48
N GLN A 278 -23.68 -30.67 -2.67
CA GLN A 278 -24.07 -31.79 -3.54
C GLN A 278 -23.44 -33.12 -3.08
N GLY A 279 -22.52 -33.07 -2.12
CA GLY A 279 -21.90 -34.23 -1.50
C GLY A 279 -20.72 -34.79 -2.31
N ASN A 280 -20.31 -34.13 -3.40
CA ASN A 280 -19.16 -34.58 -4.18
C ASN A 280 -17.88 -34.37 -3.36
N PHE A 281 -17.67 -33.16 -2.82
CA PHE A 281 -16.50 -32.88 -1.97
C PHE A 281 -16.49 -33.75 -0.71
N ALA A 282 -17.65 -33.89 -0.05
CA ALA A 282 -17.79 -34.68 1.17
C ALA A 282 -17.52 -36.19 0.95
N SER A 283 -17.61 -36.68 -0.29
CA SER A 283 -17.30 -38.08 -0.62
C SER A 283 -15.80 -38.39 -0.73
N LEU A 284 -14.95 -37.36 -0.79
CA LEU A 284 -13.49 -37.54 -0.89
C LEU A 284 -12.92 -38.11 0.44
N PRO A 285 -11.79 -38.83 0.40
CA PRO A 285 -11.07 -39.22 1.60
C PRO A 285 -10.74 -37.99 2.48
N PRO A 286 -10.84 -38.08 3.82
CA PRO A 286 -10.63 -36.93 4.71
C PRO A 286 -9.27 -36.22 4.52
N GLU A 287 -8.21 -36.97 4.28
CA GLU A 287 -6.87 -36.40 4.00
C GLU A 287 -6.85 -35.55 2.72
N GLN A 288 -7.62 -35.98 1.70
CA GLN A 288 -7.74 -35.23 0.45
C GLN A 288 -8.60 -33.98 0.64
N GLN A 289 -9.70 -34.07 1.40
CA GLN A 289 -10.50 -32.90 1.76
C GLN A 289 -9.65 -31.85 2.48
N GLN A 290 -8.86 -32.27 3.47
CA GLN A 290 -7.98 -31.37 4.23
C GLN A 290 -6.92 -30.72 3.33
N ARG A 291 -6.24 -31.51 2.48
CA ARG A 291 -5.24 -30.98 1.54
C ARG A 291 -5.85 -29.94 0.59
N ILE A 292 -7.07 -30.17 0.11
CA ILE A 292 -7.77 -29.22 -0.76
C ILE A 292 -8.12 -27.96 0.01
N LEU A 293 -8.66 -28.08 1.23
CA LEU A 293 -9.02 -26.94 2.08
C LEU A 293 -7.81 -26.06 2.42
N ASP A 294 -6.67 -26.68 2.74
CA ASP A 294 -5.44 -25.95 3.07
C ASP A 294 -4.95 -25.12 1.89
N GLN A 295 -4.91 -25.71 0.69
CA GLN A 295 -4.45 -25.06 -0.53
C GLN A 295 -5.45 -24.00 -1.03
N LEU A 296 -6.76 -24.27 -0.91
CA LEU A 296 -7.83 -23.33 -1.20
C LEU A 296 -7.68 -22.06 -0.35
N ASN A 297 -7.50 -22.22 0.96
CA ASN A 297 -7.34 -21.10 1.87
C ASN A 297 -6.03 -20.35 1.64
N ALA A 298 -4.91 -21.07 1.48
CA ALA A 298 -3.61 -20.43 1.20
C ALA A 298 -3.66 -19.58 -0.08
N MET A 299 -4.30 -20.10 -1.13
CA MET A 299 -4.46 -19.37 -2.38
C MET A 299 -5.37 -18.15 -2.21
N MET A 300 -6.54 -18.29 -1.58
CA MET A 300 -7.45 -17.15 -1.36
C MET A 300 -6.79 -16.04 -0.54
N GLU A 301 -5.98 -16.39 0.45
CA GLU A 301 -5.17 -15.45 1.22
C GLU A 301 -4.18 -14.70 0.33
N HIS A 302 -3.39 -15.43 -0.46
CA HIS A 302 -2.38 -14.86 -1.35
C HIS A 302 -2.99 -13.99 -2.47
N ALA A 303 -4.13 -14.40 -3.01
CA ALA A 303 -4.90 -13.67 -4.03
C ALA A 303 -5.71 -12.49 -3.48
N SER A 304 -5.66 -12.20 -2.18
CA SER A 304 -6.50 -11.18 -1.53
C SER A 304 -8.01 -11.40 -1.75
N ILE A 305 -8.45 -12.66 -1.83
CA ILE A 305 -9.85 -13.10 -1.82
C ILE A 305 -10.28 -13.15 -0.35
N ASN A 306 -10.39 -11.97 0.26
CA ASN A 306 -10.43 -11.79 1.72
C ASN A 306 -11.71 -11.17 2.27
N THR A 307 -12.71 -10.91 1.42
CA THR A 307 -14.06 -10.53 1.84
C THR A 307 -15.03 -11.70 1.64
N PRO A 308 -16.14 -11.79 2.42
CA PRO A 308 -17.15 -12.83 2.22
C PRO A 308 -17.66 -12.90 0.78
N GLN A 309 -17.79 -11.75 0.11
CA GLN A 309 -18.24 -11.65 -1.28
C GLN A 309 -17.21 -12.26 -2.26
N ARG A 310 -15.93 -11.92 -2.11
CA ARG A 310 -14.85 -12.49 -2.95
C ARG A 310 -14.74 -13.99 -2.74
N GLN A 311 -14.74 -14.44 -1.47
CA GLN A 311 -14.68 -15.86 -1.12
C GLN A 311 -15.88 -16.62 -1.68
N ALA A 312 -17.10 -16.10 -1.50
CA ALA A 312 -18.31 -16.71 -2.03
C ALA A 312 -18.26 -16.85 -3.56
N ALA A 313 -17.79 -15.82 -4.27
CA ALA A 313 -17.70 -15.86 -5.73
C ALA A 313 -16.67 -16.88 -6.22
N PHE A 314 -15.53 -16.96 -5.54
CA PHE A 314 -14.49 -17.93 -5.86
C PHE A 314 -14.94 -19.36 -5.58
N LEU A 315 -15.56 -19.62 -4.43
CA LEU A 315 -16.11 -20.93 -4.07
C LEU A 315 -17.21 -21.36 -5.06
N ALA A 316 -18.11 -20.46 -5.43
CA ALA A 316 -19.17 -20.75 -6.41
C ALA A 316 -18.61 -21.09 -7.79
N THR A 317 -17.53 -20.43 -8.20
CA THR A 317 -16.81 -20.74 -9.44
C THR A 317 -16.23 -22.16 -9.37
N CYS A 318 -15.45 -22.46 -8.32
CA CYS A 318 -14.85 -23.80 -8.13
C CYS A 318 -15.91 -24.91 -8.06
N ALA A 319 -17.02 -24.67 -7.36
CA ALA A 319 -18.10 -25.64 -7.21
C ALA A 319 -18.63 -26.11 -8.57
N ILE A 320 -18.77 -25.19 -9.52
CA ILE A 320 -19.36 -25.49 -10.82
C ILE A 320 -18.31 -25.97 -11.82
N GLU A 321 -17.15 -25.30 -11.91
CA GLU A 321 -16.12 -25.62 -12.92
C GLU A 321 -15.41 -26.94 -12.68
N SER A 322 -15.38 -27.43 -11.43
CA SER A 322 -14.68 -28.66 -11.09
C SER A 322 -15.55 -29.66 -10.32
N GLY A 323 -16.88 -29.47 -10.30
CA GLY A 323 -17.81 -30.31 -9.54
C GLY A 323 -17.44 -30.44 -8.07
N GLU A 324 -17.42 -29.31 -7.35
CA GLU A 324 -17.03 -29.24 -5.93
C GLU A 324 -15.61 -29.79 -5.68
N LEU A 325 -14.65 -29.38 -6.51
CA LEU A 325 -13.23 -29.77 -6.41
C LEU A 325 -12.96 -31.28 -6.52
N THR A 326 -13.80 -32.03 -7.23
CA THR A 326 -13.59 -33.46 -7.51
C THR A 326 -13.05 -33.75 -8.91
N MET A 327 -13.33 -32.88 -9.89
CA MET A 327 -12.89 -33.00 -11.28
C MET A 327 -11.69 -32.08 -11.57
N TRP A 328 -10.48 -32.59 -11.40
CA TRP A 328 -9.22 -31.84 -11.56
C TRP A 328 -8.71 -31.73 -12.99
N TYR A 329 -9.40 -32.37 -13.94
CA TYR A 329 -9.19 -32.20 -15.37
C TYR A 329 -10.51 -32.42 -16.13
N GLU A 330 -10.60 -31.82 -17.30
CA GLU A 330 -11.74 -31.94 -18.20
C GLU A 330 -11.93 -33.41 -18.60
N GLY A 331 -13.11 -33.97 -18.36
CA GLY A 331 -13.41 -35.37 -18.65
C GLY A 331 -13.09 -36.37 -17.53
N ALA A 332 -12.79 -35.90 -16.31
CA ALA A 332 -12.60 -36.73 -15.12
C ALA A 332 -13.91 -37.37 -14.58
N TYR A 333 -14.70 -38.01 -15.44
CA TYR A 333 -15.92 -38.74 -15.09
C TYR A 333 -16.12 -39.96 -16.02
N PRO A 334 -16.90 -40.98 -15.60
CA PRO A 334 -17.15 -42.16 -16.43
C PRO A 334 -17.73 -41.80 -17.80
N GLY A 335 -17.02 -42.16 -18.87
CA GLY A 335 -17.42 -41.85 -20.26
C GLY A 335 -17.08 -40.43 -20.74
N GLY A 336 -16.18 -39.73 -20.03
CA GLY A 336 -15.65 -38.43 -20.47
C GLY A 336 -14.86 -38.50 -21.79
N PRO A 337 -14.59 -37.33 -22.41
CA PRO A 337 -13.83 -37.23 -23.65
C PRO A 337 -12.44 -37.85 -23.55
N ASP A 338 -12.03 -38.54 -24.61
CA ASP A 338 -10.69 -39.10 -24.75
C ASP A 338 -9.74 -38.13 -25.48
N ALA A 339 -8.49 -38.54 -25.66
CA ALA A 339 -7.48 -37.72 -26.32
C ALA A 339 -7.87 -37.35 -27.76
N ASP A 340 -8.56 -38.23 -28.49
CA ASP A 340 -9.00 -37.97 -29.86
C ASP A 340 -10.07 -36.90 -29.89
N TRP A 341 -11.01 -36.93 -28.93
CA TRP A 341 -11.99 -35.85 -28.75
C TRP A 341 -11.30 -34.50 -28.51
N PHE A 342 -10.36 -34.43 -27.57
CA PHE A 342 -9.65 -33.18 -27.28
C PHE A 342 -8.84 -32.68 -28.47
N ASN A 343 -8.17 -33.56 -29.21
CA ASN A 343 -7.45 -33.18 -30.41
C ASN A 343 -8.38 -32.73 -31.54
N ALA A 344 -9.59 -33.27 -31.61
CA ALA A 344 -10.60 -32.86 -32.59
C ALA A 344 -11.27 -31.52 -32.26
N HIS A 345 -11.32 -31.11 -30.98
CA HIS A 345 -11.97 -29.87 -30.54
C HIS A 345 -10.98 -28.74 -30.23
N TYR A 346 -9.82 -29.05 -29.65
CA TYR A 346 -8.78 -28.10 -29.24
C TYR A 346 -7.46 -28.27 -30.01
N GLY A 347 -7.35 -29.18 -30.98
CA GLY A 347 -6.14 -29.31 -31.80
C GLY A 347 -5.82 -28.06 -32.64
N PRO A 348 -4.59 -27.91 -33.14
CA PRO A 348 -4.12 -26.71 -33.85
C PRO A 348 -4.91 -26.38 -35.13
N GLN A 349 -5.62 -27.37 -35.68
CA GLN A 349 -6.47 -27.23 -36.85
C GLN A 349 -7.86 -26.63 -36.55
N THR A 350 -8.25 -26.51 -35.28
CA THR A 350 -9.56 -26.00 -34.89
C THR A 350 -9.47 -24.51 -34.56
N ALA A 351 -10.58 -23.77 -34.75
CA ALA A 351 -10.63 -22.36 -34.36
C ALA A 351 -10.34 -22.18 -32.86
N LYS A 352 -10.89 -23.06 -32.02
CA LYS A 352 -10.66 -23.00 -30.58
C LYS A 352 -9.21 -23.31 -30.21
N GLY A 353 -8.58 -24.29 -30.85
CA GLY A 353 -7.17 -24.59 -30.65
C GLY A 353 -6.27 -23.41 -31.01
N GLN A 354 -6.58 -22.69 -32.09
CA GLN A 354 -5.86 -21.48 -32.48
C GLN A 354 -5.98 -20.35 -31.44
N GLU A 355 -7.19 -20.10 -30.90
CA GLU A 355 -7.40 -19.16 -29.80
C GLU A 355 -6.60 -19.54 -28.55
N LEU A 356 -6.49 -20.85 -28.27
CA LEU A 356 -5.77 -21.42 -27.13
C LEU A 356 -4.25 -21.45 -27.34
N GLY A 357 -3.76 -21.04 -28.51
CA GLY A 357 -2.35 -21.06 -28.88
C GLY A 357 -1.80 -22.46 -29.14
N ASN A 358 -2.67 -23.45 -29.36
CA ASN A 358 -2.26 -24.81 -29.71
C ASN A 358 -1.73 -24.82 -31.14
N THR A 359 -0.53 -25.35 -31.32
CA THR A 359 0.24 -25.27 -32.58
C THR A 359 0.74 -26.62 -33.06
N GLU A 360 0.85 -27.61 -32.17
CA GLU A 360 1.37 -28.94 -32.47
C GLU A 360 0.27 -30.01 -32.43
N PRO A 361 0.37 -31.07 -33.26
CA PRO A 361 -0.50 -32.24 -33.14
C PRO A 361 -0.44 -32.82 -31.71
N GLY A 362 -1.61 -33.09 -31.12
CA GLY A 362 -1.71 -33.59 -29.75
C GLY A 362 -1.86 -32.51 -28.67
N ASP A 363 -1.71 -31.23 -29.03
CA ASP A 363 -1.84 -30.11 -28.07
C ASP A 363 -3.22 -30.03 -27.43
N GLY A 364 -4.27 -30.40 -28.14
CA GLY A 364 -5.62 -30.39 -27.60
C GLY A 364 -5.73 -31.27 -26.35
N ALA A 365 -5.29 -32.53 -26.45
CA ALA A 365 -5.27 -33.45 -25.31
C ALA A 365 -4.20 -33.08 -24.28
N ARG A 366 -3.02 -32.65 -24.72
CA ARG A 366 -1.92 -32.30 -23.82
C ARG A 366 -2.28 -31.12 -22.92
N PHE A 367 -2.88 -30.08 -23.47
CA PHE A 367 -3.26 -28.84 -22.78
C PHE A 367 -4.77 -28.71 -22.55
N MET A 368 -5.47 -29.83 -22.35
CA MET A 368 -6.87 -29.85 -21.90
C MET A 368 -7.05 -29.15 -20.55
N GLY A 369 -8.30 -28.82 -20.21
CA GLY A 369 -8.65 -28.16 -18.95
C GLY A 369 -8.14 -28.92 -17.73
N ARG A 370 -7.46 -28.20 -16.81
CA ARG A 370 -7.00 -28.73 -15.52
C ARG A 370 -7.19 -27.73 -14.39
N GLY A 371 -7.25 -28.25 -13.17
CA GLY A 371 -7.39 -27.46 -11.96
C GLY A 371 -8.82 -26.97 -11.70
N PRO A 372 -9.02 -26.20 -10.63
CA PRO A 372 -10.34 -25.85 -10.12
C PRO A 372 -11.11 -24.84 -11.00
N ILE A 373 -10.43 -24.19 -11.95
CA ILE A 373 -11.02 -23.26 -12.92
C ILE A 373 -10.78 -23.67 -14.39
N GLN A 374 -10.34 -24.91 -14.63
CA GLN A 374 -10.13 -25.49 -15.97
C GLN A 374 -9.20 -24.67 -16.90
N VAL A 375 -7.97 -24.39 -16.45
CA VAL A 375 -6.96 -23.74 -17.30
C VAL A 375 -6.66 -24.62 -18.52
N THR A 376 -6.86 -24.06 -19.71
CA THR A 376 -6.85 -24.79 -20.99
C THR A 376 -5.98 -24.07 -22.02
N GLY A 377 -5.25 -24.81 -22.84
CA GLY A 377 -4.51 -24.28 -24.00
C GLY A 377 -3.03 -24.00 -23.75
N ARG A 378 -2.18 -24.29 -24.74
CA ARG A 378 -0.73 -24.11 -24.67
C ARG A 378 -0.32 -22.72 -24.21
N SER A 379 -0.96 -21.67 -24.76
CA SER A 379 -0.60 -20.29 -24.40
C SER A 379 -0.82 -20.01 -22.92
N ASN A 380 -1.90 -20.54 -22.34
CA ASN A 380 -2.21 -20.35 -20.93
C ASN A 380 -1.25 -21.14 -20.03
N TYR A 381 -0.89 -22.37 -20.40
CA TYR A 381 0.12 -23.13 -19.67
C TYR A 381 1.50 -22.44 -19.70
N GLN A 382 1.87 -21.80 -20.81
CA GLN A 382 3.10 -21.01 -20.90
C GLN A 382 3.03 -19.77 -20.00
N HIS A 383 1.97 -18.96 -20.11
CA HIS A 383 1.81 -17.76 -19.28
C HIS A 383 1.76 -18.09 -17.78
N PHE A 384 1.09 -19.17 -17.41
CA PHE A 384 1.10 -19.67 -16.04
C PHE A 384 2.50 -20.10 -15.59
N THR A 385 3.25 -20.80 -16.46
CA THR A 385 4.64 -21.20 -16.16
C THR A 385 5.53 -19.99 -15.87
N ASP A 386 5.45 -18.97 -16.71
CA ASP A 386 6.25 -17.75 -16.55
C ASP A 386 5.85 -17.01 -15.26
N TRP A 387 4.55 -16.85 -15.02
CA TRP A 387 4.02 -16.22 -13.82
C TRP A 387 4.38 -17.00 -12.55
N TYR A 388 4.25 -18.33 -12.54
CA TYR A 388 4.55 -19.17 -11.38
C TYR A 388 6.03 -19.07 -10.99
N ASN A 389 6.93 -19.14 -11.98
CA ASN A 389 8.36 -19.00 -11.72
C ASN A 389 8.73 -17.61 -11.22
N GLN A 390 8.04 -16.56 -11.66
CA GLN A 390 8.24 -15.21 -11.18
C GLN A 390 7.69 -15.00 -9.75
N SER A 391 6.49 -15.51 -9.47
CA SER A 391 5.77 -15.30 -8.22
C SER A 391 6.29 -16.17 -7.08
N TYR A 392 6.58 -17.45 -7.34
CA TYR A 392 7.03 -18.41 -6.32
C TYR A 392 8.55 -18.65 -6.32
N ASN A 393 9.26 -18.23 -7.38
CA ASN A 393 10.72 -18.39 -7.53
C ASN A 393 11.25 -19.78 -7.11
N PRO A 394 10.68 -20.88 -7.62
CA PRO A 394 11.10 -22.24 -7.29
C PRO A 394 12.51 -22.52 -7.82
N ASN A 395 13.27 -23.35 -7.10
CA ASN A 395 14.60 -23.77 -7.52
C ASN A 395 14.70 -25.32 -7.49
N PRO A 396 14.77 -26.00 -8.65
CA PRO A 396 14.83 -25.44 -10.00
C PRO A 396 13.49 -24.82 -10.48
N PRO A 397 13.52 -23.96 -11.52
CA PRO A 397 12.30 -23.48 -12.17
C PRO A 397 11.41 -24.62 -12.66
N MET A 398 10.09 -24.41 -12.59
CA MET A 398 9.07 -25.36 -13.05
C MET A 398 8.74 -25.13 -14.53
N ASP A 399 8.34 -26.18 -15.24
CA ASP A 399 7.82 -26.09 -16.62
C ASP A 399 6.51 -26.89 -16.73
N PHE A 400 5.39 -26.18 -16.65
CA PHE A 400 4.06 -26.79 -16.76
C PHE A 400 3.67 -27.06 -18.22
N THR A 401 4.42 -26.56 -19.21
CA THR A 401 4.22 -26.96 -20.60
C THR A 401 4.82 -28.33 -20.88
N GLN A 402 5.92 -28.67 -20.19
CA GLN A 402 6.52 -29.99 -20.22
C GLN A 402 5.70 -31.02 -19.45
N THR A 403 5.21 -30.66 -18.25
CA THR A 403 4.48 -31.57 -17.34
C THR A 403 3.10 -31.00 -16.95
N PRO A 404 2.15 -30.89 -17.90
CA PRO A 404 0.86 -30.21 -17.68
C PRO A 404 -0.04 -30.91 -16.65
N GLU A 405 0.13 -32.22 -16.43
CA GLU A 405 -0.59 -33.00 -15.42
C GLU A 405 -0.37 -32.51 -13.98
N LEU A 406 0.67 -31.72 -13.72
CA LEU A 406 0.89 -31.13 -12.40
C LEU A 406 -0.28 -30.25 -11.96
N LEU A 407 -1.00 -29.58 -12.88
CA LEU A 407 -2.18 -28.77 -12.56
C LEU A 407 -3.36 -29.60 -12.02
N GLN A 408 -3.30 -30.92 -12.10
CA GLN A 408 -4.29 -31.80 -11.45
C GLN A 408 -4.02 -31.98 -9.95
N GLN A 409 -2.85 -31.57 -9.45
CA GLN A 409 -2.52 -31.58 -8.04
C GLN A 409 -3.02 -30.29 -7.38
N PRO A 410 -3.62 -30.34 -6.17
CA PRO A 410 -4.19 -29.17 -5.53
C PRO A 410 -3.25 -27.97 -5.43
N GLU A 411 -1.98 -28.18 -5.05
CA GLU A 411 -0.93 -27.16 -4.99
C GLU A 411 -0.84 -26.33 -6.28
N TYR A 412 -0.61 -26.99 -7.42
CA TYR A 412 -0.39 -26.30 -8.69
C TYR A 412 -1.69 -25.89 -9.38
N GLY A 413 -2.78 -26.65 -9.17
CA GLY A 413 -4.10 -26.30 -9.69
C GLY A 413 -4.63 -25.02 -9.04
N PHE A 414 -4.47 -24.85 -7.72
CA PHE A 414 -4.82 -23.61 -7.06
C PHE A 414 -3.87 -22.46 -7.42
N ALA A 415 -2.56 -22.70 -7.55
CA ALA A 415 -1.66 -21.66 -8.05
C ALA A 415 -2.05 -21.19 -9.48
N ALA A 416 -2.51 -22.09 -10.35
CA ALA A 416 -3.02 -21.74 -11.67
C ALA A 416 -4.34 -20.94 -11.59
N ALA A 417 -5.19 -21.25 -10.62
CA ALA A 417 -6.38 -20.46 -10.34
C ALA A 417 -6.04 -19.06 -9.81
N GLU A 418 -5.04 -18.96 -8.95
CA GLU A 418 -4.51 -17.70 -8.43
C GLU A 418 -4.02 -16.79 -9.55
N TRP A 419 -3.19 -17.35 -10.43
CA TRP A 419 -2.68 -16.67 -11.62
C TRP A 419 -3.81 -16.06 -12.43
N TYR A 420 -4.80 -16.88 -12.81
CA TYR A 420 -5.91 -16.41 -13.61
C TYR A 420 -6.72 -15.33 -12.89
N TRP A 421 -7.05 -15.57 -11.62
CA TRP A 421 -7.85 -14.67 -10.81
C TRP A 421 -7.22 -13.28 -10.63
N THR A 422 -5.93 -13.26 -10.35
CA THR A 422 -5.17 -12.03 -10.13
C THR A 422 -4.90 -11.28 -11.43
N THR A 423 -4.44 -11.96 -12.48
CA THR A 423 -4.12 -11.33 -13.77
C THR A 423 -5.35 -10.78 -14.49
N HIS A 424 -6.53 -11.37 -14.27
CA HIS A 424 -7.81 -10.90 -14.84
C HIS A 424 -8.58 -9.98 -13.89
N ARG A 425 -7.99 -9.56 -12.76
CA ARG A 425 -8.56 -8.62 -11.78
C ARG A 425 -9.96 -9.03 -11.28
N ILE A 426 -10.18 -10.34 -11.08
CA ILE A 426 -11.52 -10.88 -10.81
C ILE A 426 -12.07 -10.42 -9.44
N ASN A 427 -11.22 -10.07 -8.47
CA ASN A 427 -11.66 -9.44 -7.22
C ASN A 427 -12.50 -8.17 -7.47
N ALA A 428 -12.07 -7.30 -8.39
CA ALA A 428 -12.81 -6.07 -8.69
C ALA A 428 -14.19 -6.38 -9.29
N ALA A 429 -14.29 -7.43 -10.13
CA ALA A 429 -15.56 -7.90 -10.68
C ALA A 429 -16.48 -8.46 -9.59
N ALA A 430 -15.94 -9.24 -8.65
CA ALA A 430 -16.68 -9.74 -7.51
C ALA A 430 -17.21 -8.59 -6.64
N ASP A 431 -16.40 -7.54 -6.42
CA ASP A 431 -16.80 -6.38 -5.61
C ASP A 431 -17.90 -5.53 -6.29
N SER A 432 -17.81 -5.31 -7.61
CA SER A 432 -18.74 -4.42 -8.32
C SER A 432 -20.02 -5.09 -8.81
N GLY A 433 -19.96 -6.39 -9.12
CA GLY A 433 -21.05 -7.12 -9.79
C GLY A 433 -21.26 -8.55 -9.30
N GLY A 434 -20.60 -8.95 -8.22
CA GLY A 434 -20.75 -10.28 -7.63
C GLY A 434 -20.41 -11.42 -8.60
N ILE A 435 -21.08 -12.56 -8.41
CA ILE A 435 -20.85 -13.77 -9.20
C ILE A 435 -21.17 -13.62 -10.70
N ASP A 436 -22.05 -12.70 -11.09
CA ASP A 436 -22.41 -12.52 -12.50
C ASP A 436 -21.25 -11.90 -13.28
N ALA A 437 -20.64 -10.84 -12.75
CA ALA A 437 -19.48 -10.21 -13.36
C ALA A 437 -18.26 -11.15 -13.35
N VAL A 438 -18.09 -11.95 -12.29
CA VAL A 438 -17.08 -13.01 -12.24
C VAL A 438 -17.32 -14.06 -13.33
N THR A 439 -18.57 -14.49 -13.51
CA THR A 439 -18.93 -15.47 -14.54
C THR A 439 -18.68 -14.94 -15.95
N ASP A 440 -18.92 -13.64 -16.20
CA ASP A 440 -18.63 -13.02 -17.50
C ASP A 440 -17.14 -13.09 -17.87
N ILE A 441 -16.25 -13.00 -16.87
CA ILE A 441 -14.79 -13.09 -17.08
C ILE A 441 -14.31 -14.54 -17.19
N VAL A 442 -14.79 -15.42 -16.30
CA VAL A 442 -14.34 -16.82 -16.25
C VAL A 442 -14.91 -17.61 -17.43
N ASN A 443 -16.20 -17.47 -17.73
CA ASN A 443 -16.86 -18.19 -18.79
C ASN A 443 -18.14 -17.46 -19.27
N TYR A 444 -17.99 -16.54 -20.23
CA TYR A 444 -19.09 -15.72 -20.72
C TYR A 444 -20.31 -16.52 -21.23
N TYR A 445 -20.10 -17.69 -21.84
CA TYR A 445 -21.17 -18.55 -22.38
C TYR A 445 -21.63 -19.64 -21.40
N ASP A 446 -21.47 -19.43 -20.10
CA ASP A 446 -21.80 -20.43 -19.10
C ASP A 446 -23.31 -20.70 -18.99
N GLY A 447 -23.72 -21.92 -19.35
CA GLY A 447 -25.09 -22.43 -19.17
C GLY A 447 -25.46 -22.71 -17.70
N ASN A 448 -24.53 -22.57 -16.75
CA ASN A 448 -24.72 -22.82 -15.32
C ASN A 448 -24.78 -21.54 -14.48
N ARG A 449 -24.97 -20.35 -15.08
CA ARG A 449 -25.07 -19.06 -14.34
C ARG A 449 -26.01 -19.12 -13.14
N ASP A 450 -27.21 -19.70 -13.30
CA ASP A 450 -28.17 -19.78 -12.20
C ASP A 450 -27.67 -20.70 -11.07
N LYS A 451 -27.00 -21.81 -11.39
CA LYS A 451 -26.38 -22.67 -10.37
C LYS A 451 -25.23 -21.96 -9.65
N LYS A 452 -24.42 -21.17 -10.36
CA LYS A 452 -23.37 -20.34 -9.75
C LYS A 452 -23.97 -19.32 -8.79
N ARG A 453 -25.07 -18.67 -9.17
CA ARG A 453 -25.83 -17.76 -8.28
C ARG A 453 -26.33 -18.48 -7.03
N ASP A 454 -26.90 -19.67 -7.17
CA ASP A 454 -27.39 -20.44 -6.04
C ASP A 454 -26.27 -20.80 -5.06
N VAL A 455 -25.12 -21.26 -5.55
CA VAL A 455 -23.95 -21.58 -4.71
C VAL A 455 -23.38 -20.30 -4.09
N TYR A 456 -23.32 -19.19 -4.85
CA TYR A 456 -22.84 -17.91 -4.36
C TYR A 456 -23.67 -17.38 -3.19
N GLN A 457 -25.00 -17.40 -3.32
CA GLN A 457 -25.91 -16.96 -2.24
C GLN A 457 -25.79 -17.86 -1.00
N ARG A 458 -25.62 -19.18 -1.20
CA ARG A 458 -25.35 -20.12 -0.11
C ARG A 458 -24.03 -19.78 0.59
N ALA A 459 -22.98 -19.53 -0.19
CA ALA A 459 -21.66 -19.19 0.35
C ALA A 459 -21.68 -17.88 1.14
N LEU A 460 -22.36 -16.84 0.65
CA LEU A 460 -22.57 -15.61 1.43
C LEU A 460 -23.23 -15.89 2.78
N SER A 461 -24.33 -16.67 2.78
CA SER A 461 -25.03 -17.02 4.01
C SER A 461 -24.18 -17.81 5.01
N VAL A 462 -23.29 -18.69 4.53
CA VAL A 462 -22.41 -19.52 5.38
C VAL A 462 -21.21 -18.74 5.92
N LEU A 463 -20.68 -17.81 5.12
CA LEU A 463 -19.50 -17.01 5.46
C LEU A 463 -19.83 -15.72 6.24
N GLY A 464 -21.12 -15.44 6.47
CA GLY A 464 -21.59 -14.28 7.23
C GLY A 464 -21.61 -12.98 6.43
N GLY A 465 -21.84 -13.07 5.12
CA GLY A 465 -21.97 -11.94 4.18
C GLY A 465 -23.39 -11.48 3.92
#